data_AF-F5CI78-F1
#
_entry.id   AF-F5CI78-F1
#
_cell.length_a   1.000
_cell.length_b   1.000
_cell.length_c   1.000
_cell.angle_alpha   90.00
_cell.angle_beta   90.00
_cell.angle_gamma   90.00
#
_symmetry.space_group_name_H-M   'P 1'
#
loop_
_entity.id
_entity.type
_entity.pdbx_description
1 polymer ?
#
loop_
_entity_poly.entity_id
_entity_poly.type
_entity_poly.pdbx_seq_one_letter_code
_entity_poly.pdbx_strand_id
1 'polypeptide(L)' 'MYSLVATILWTTNAKLIGCIYLNAAVCFGTSGLLLSWVMRGELGGLSEQLLFGDHQLYNVLTTS' A
#
# COMPACT_ATOMS: atom_id res chain seq x y z
N MET A 1 -33.04 -2.90 -10.82
CA MET A 1 -32.07 -2.96 -9.69
C MET A 1 -30.74 -2.47 -10.24
N TYR A 2 -30.31 -1.25 -9.90
CA TYR A 2 -29.09 -0.67 -10.46
C TYR A 2 -27.87 -1.45 -9.97
N SER A 3 -26.98 -1.82 -10.89
CA SER A 3 -25.74 -2.52 -10.56
C SER A 3 -24.76 -1.54 -9.91
N LEU A 4 -24.48 -1.73 -8.62
CA LEU A 4 -23.49 -0.95 -7.85
C LEU A 4 -22.13 -0.88 -8.54
N VAL A 5 -21.74 -1.98 -9.19
CA VAL A 5 -20.50 -2.11 -9.96
C VAL A 5 -20.47 -1.11 -11.13
N ALA A 6 -21.58 -0.98 -11.86
CA ALA A 6 -21.66 -0.05 -12.98
C ALA A 6 -21.57 1.41 -12.51
N THR A 7 -22.16 1.73 -11.36
CA THR A 7 -22.10 3.07 -10.77
C THR A 7 -20.68 3.45 -10.37
N ILE A 8 -19.89 2.54 -9.81
CA ILE A 8 -18.52 2.83 -9.39
C ILE A 8 -17.59 2.97 -10.61
N LEU A 9 -17.77 2.13 -11.64
CA LEU A 9 -16.88 2.11 -12.80
C LEU A 9 -17.15 3.23 -13.81
N TRP A 10 -18.40 3.65 -14.00
CA TRP A 10 -18.79 4.65 -15.00
C TRP A 10 -19.35 5.95 -14.38
N THR A 11 -19.00 6.27 -13.13
CA THR A 11 -19.43 7.54 -12.50
C THR A 11 -18.70 8.75 -13.07
N THR A 12 -19.43 9.85 -13.25
CA THR A 12 -18.88 11.21 -13.48
C THR A 12 -19.09 12.13 -12.27
N ASN A 13 -19.72 11.63 -11.20
CA ASN A 13 -20.01 12.42 -10.02
C ASN A 13 -18.74 12.62 -9.18
N ALA A 14 -18.29 13.88 -9.07
CA ALA A 14 -17.05 14.24 -8.39
C ALA A 14 -16.99 13.79 -6.92
N LYS A 15 -18.12 13.78 -6.18
CA LYS A 15 -18.14 13.33 -4.78
C LYS A 15 -17.86 11.84 -4.68
N LEU A 16 -18.49 11.03 -5.54
CA LEU A 16 -18.27 9.57 -5.56
C LEU A 16 -16.83 9.24 -5.96
N ILE A 17 -16.30 9.95 -6.96
CA ILE A 17 -14.90 9.83 -7.38
C ILE A 17 -13.96 10.16 -6.22
N GLY A 18 -14.23 11.25 -5.48
CA GLY A 18 -13.46 11.59 -4.28
C GLY A 18 -13.46 10.49 -3.23
N CYS A 19 -14.60 9.84 -2.98
CA CYS A 19 -14.67 8.69 -2.06
C CYS A 19 -13.84 7.50 -2.55
N ILE A 20 -13.81 7.21 -3.85
CA ILE A 20 -12.98 6.14 -4.43
C ILE A 20 -11.48 6.46 -4.22
N TYR A 21 -11.07 7.70 -4.46
CA TYR A 21 -9.68 8.14 -4.22
C TYR A 21 -9.29 8.05 -2.75
N LEU A 22 -10.14 8.49 -1.82
CA LEU A 22 -9.87 8.40 -0.39
C LEU A 22 -9.74 6.95 0.08
N ASN A 23 -10.60 6.06 -0.42
CA ASN A 23 -10.51 4.63 -0.11
C ASN A 23 -9.18 4.04 -0.61
N ALA A 24 -8.85 4.28 -1.88
CA ALA A 24 -7.57 3.84 -2.45
C ALA A 24 -6.36 4.40 -1.67
N ALA A 25 -6.39 5.69 -1.31
CA ALA A 25 -5.32 6.33 -0.56
C ALA A 25 -5.10 5.69 0.82
N VAL A 26 -6.17 5.31 1.53
CA VAL A 26 -6.07 4.61 2.81
C VAL A 26 -5.52 3.19 2.62
N CYS A 27 -5.98 2.45 1.61
CA CYS A 27 -5.47 1.11 1.32
C CYS A 27 -3.98 1.11 0.98
N PHE A 28 -3.55 1.95 0.04
CA PHE A 28 -2.14 2.04 -0.34
C PHE A 28 -1.28 2.68 0.75
N GLY A 29 -1.83 3.62 1.51
CA GLY A 29 -1.14 4.22 2.66
C GLY A 29 -0.87 3.21 3.76
N THR A 30 -1.86 2.37 4.10
CA THR A 30 -1.68 1.32 5.13
C THR A 30 -0.73 0.21 4.67
N SER A 31 -0.74 -0.19 3.39
CA SER A 31 0.27 -1.12 2.87
C SER A 31 1.68 -0.52 2.92
N GLY A 32 1.85 0.75 2.54
CA GLY A 32 3.15 1.44 2.64
C GLY A 32 3.66 1.55 4.08
N LEU A 33 2.77 1.77 5.05
CA LEU A 33 3.13 1.75 6.47
C LEU A 33 3.61 0.37 6.93
N LEU A 34 2.98 -0.71 6.46
CA LEU A 34 3.42 -2.08 6.77
C LEU A 34 4.81 -2.36 6.19
N LEU A 35 5.06 -2.01 4.91
CA LEU A 35 6.39 -2.14 4.32
C LEU A 35 7.43 -1.32 5.10
N SER A 36 7.07 -0.10 5.49
CA SER A 36 7.95 0.77 6.29
C SER A 36 8.25 0.22 7.68
N TRP A 37 7.35 -0.59 8.25
CA TRP A 37 7.59 -1.29 9.50
C TRP A 37 8.56 -2.46 9.32
N VAL A 38 8.41 -3.24 8.25
CA VAL A 38 9.35 -4.32 7.88
C VAL A 38 10.77 -3.79 7.69
N MET A 39 10.91 -2.69 6.95
CA MET A 39 12.21 -2.02 6.73
C MET A 39 12.86 -1.59 8.05
N ARG A 40 12.09 -1.06 8.99
CA ARG A 40 12.60 -0.72 10.33
C ARG A 40 12.91 -1.95 11.18
N GLY A 41 12.21 -3.06 10.95
CA GLY A 41 12.53 -4.36 11.52
C GLY A 41 13.91 -4.86 11.11
N GLU A 42 14.31 -4.66 9.85
CA GLU A 42 15.68 -4.97 9.39
C GLU A 42 16.74 -4.06 10.02
N LEU A 43 16.44 -2.78 10.22
CA LEU A 43 17.41 -1.78 10.70
C LEU A 43 17.52 -1.71 12.23
N GLY A 44 16.76 -2.53 12.97
CA GLY A 44 16.67 -2.45 14.43
C GLY A 44 17.91 -2.93 15.20
N GLY A 45 18.70 -3.81 14.61
CA GLY A 45 19.93 -4.39 15.18
C GLY A 45 21.10 -4.38 14.19
N LEU A 46 22.24 -4.87 14.67
CA LEU A 46 23.42 -5.12 13.84
C LEU A 46 23.31 -6.54 13.27
N SER A 47 23.64 -6.71 11.99
CA SER A 47 23.47 -7.94 11.19
C SER A 47 22.06 -8.14 10.61
N GLU A 48 21.94 -9.16 9.78
CA GLU A 48 20.70 -9.67 9.20
C GLU A 48 19.72 -10.06 10.31
N GLN A 49 18.47 -9.59 10.20
CA GLN A 49 17.44 -9.85 11.20
C GLN A 49 16.27 -10.62 10.61
N LEU A 50 15.47 -9.96 9.77
CA LEU A 50 14.16 -10.46 9.35
C LEU A 50 14.13 -10.85 7.85
N LEU A 51 15.08 -10.36 7.04
CA LEU A 51 15.22 -10.64 5.62
C LEU A 51 16.30 -11.71 5.35
N PHE A 52 16.95 -12.24 6.39
CA PHE A 52 17.93 -13.34 6.30
C PHE A 52 18.99 -13.13 5.18
N GLY A 53 19.43 -11.89 4.98
CA GLY A 53 20.48 -11.55 4.01
C GLY A 53 20.00 -11.25 2.60
N ASP A 54 18.69 -11.26 2.33
CA ASP A 54 18.17 -10.93 1.00
C ASP A 54 18.15 -9.41 0.75
N HIS A 55 19.32 -8.88 0.36
CA HIS A 55 19.49 -7.46 0.06
C HIS A 55 18.68 -7.00 -1.17
N GLN A 56 18.34 -7.91 -2.09
CA GLN A 56 17.51 -7.57 -3.24
C GLN A 56 16.08 -7.29 -2.79
N LEU A 57 15.55 -8.11 -1.89
CA LEU A 57 14.21 -7.90 -1.32
C LEU A 57 14.12 -6.59 -0.54
N TYR A 58 15.17 -6.22 0.21
CA TYR A 58 15.25 -4.91 0.88
C TYR A 58 15.19 -3.74 -0.12
N ASN A 59 15.87 -3.86 -1.26
CA ASN A 59 15.86 -2.83 -2.30
C ASN A 59 14.48 -2.69 -2.96
N VAL A 60 13.79 -3.81 -3.18
CA VAL A 60 12.41 -3.81 -3.70
C VAL A 60 11.47 -3.14 -2.72
N LEU A 61 11.53 -3.50 -1.42
CA LEU A 61 10.73 -2.90 -0.35
C LEU A 61 10.98 -1.39 -0.19
N THR A 62 12.17 -0.90 -0.55
CA THR A 62 12.48 0.54 -0.51
C THR A 62 11.84 1.31 -1.68
N THR A 63 11.74 0.68 -2.85
CA THR A 63 11.27 1.37 -4.07
C THR A 63 9.75 1.32 -4.24
N SER A 64 9.07 0.35 -3.61
CA SER A 64 7.63 0.08 -3.70
C SER A 64 6.82 0.82 -2.66
#